data_AF-A0A183GFH6-F1
#
_entry.id   AF-A0A183GFH6-F1
#
_cell.length_a   1.000
_cell.length_b   1.000
_cell.length_c   1.000
_cell.angle_alpha   90.00
_cell.angle_beta   90.00
_cell.angle_gamma   90.00
#
_symmetry.space_group_name_H-M   'P 1'
#
loop_
_entity.id
_entity.type
_entity.pdbx_description
1 polymer ?
#
loop_
_entity_poly.entity_id
_entity_poly.type
_entity_poly.pdbx_seq_one_letter_code
_entity_poly.pdbx_strand_id
1 'polypeptide(L)' 'MYEYEPRPTCSSMKPDCGSKFLFCHPANGNLQCMSKLRTGARCDGFENTAACYKGVCLNGKCVMTDVEESLEVDPFM' A
#
# COMPACT_ATOMS: atom_id res chain seq x y z
N MET A 1 -11.67 -5.88 -28.40
CA MET A 1 -12.56 -5.51 -27.28
C MET A 1 -11.68 -5.34 -26.06
N TYR A 2 -11.79 -4.24 -25.32
CA TYR A 2 -11.12 -4.10 -24.02
C TYR A 2 -12.13 -4.49 -22.95
N GLU A 3 -11.85 -5.57 -22.21
CA GLU A 3 -12.64 -5.97 -21.06
C GLU A 3 -12.13 -5.20 -19.84
N TYR A 4 -13.02 -4.48 -19.16
CA TYR A 4 -12.65 -3.71 -17.98
C TYR A 4 -12.72 -4.64 -16.78
N GLU A 5 -11.56 -5.02 -16.22
CA GLU A 5 -11.56 -5.82 -15.00
C GLU A 5 -12.22 -5.03 -13.84
N PRO A 6 -13.04 -5.70 -13.01
CA PRO A 6 -13.60 -5.07 -11.83
C PRO A 6 -12.48 -4.57 -10.93
N ARG A 7 -12.66 -3.38 -10.34
CA ARG A 7 -11.66 -2.82 -9.42
C ARG A 7 -11.34 -3.84 -8.33
N PRO A 8 -10.04 -4.08 -8.04
CA PRO A 8 -9.66 -4.97 -6.95
C PRO A 8 -10.28 -4.47 -5.64
N THR A 9 -11.05 -5.35 -5.00
CA THR A 9 -11.63 -5.10 -3.68
C THR A 9 -10.81 -5.87 -2.65
N CYS A 10 -10.52 -5.22 -1.54
CA CYS A 10 -9.89 -5.88 -0.41
C CYS A 10 -10.96 -6.26 0.62
N SER A 11 -10.65 -7.20 1.50
CA SER A 11 -11.53 -7.63 2.57
C SER A 11 -10.77 -7.73 3.89
N SER A 12 -11.46 -7.73 5.03
CA SER A 12 -10.78 -7.92 6.33
C SER A 12 -10.02 -9.25 6.41
N MET A 13 -10.41 -10.26 5.64
CA MET A 13 -9.69 -11.54 5.53
C MET A 13 -8.52 -11.52 4.54
N LYS A 14 -8.56 -10.62 3.55
CA LYS A 14 -7.50 -10.40 2.56
C LYS A 14 -7.28 -8.89 2.38
N PRO A 15 -6.43 -8.27 3.23
CA PRO A 15 -6.08 -6.86 3.06
C PRO A 15 -5.13 -6.64 1.88
N ASP A 16 -4.62 -7.72 1.29
CA ASP A 16 -3.72 -7.65 0.14
C ASP A 16 -4.50 -7.38 -1.15
N CYS A 17 -4.13 -6.30 -1.82
CA CYS A 17 -4.71 -5.85 -3.07
C CYS A 17 -4.01 -6.45 -4.30
N GLY A 18 -3.15 -7.46 -4.11
CA GLY A 18 -2.38 -8.12 -5.16
C GLY A 18 -1.17 -7.31 -5.63
N SER A 19 -0.79 -6.25 -4.93
CA SER A 19 0.34 -5.39 -5.30
C SER A 19 0.97 -4.70 -4.10
N LYS A 20 2.29 -4.69 -4.05
CA LYS A 20 3.08 -4.00 -3.01
C LYS A 20 2.86 -2.49 -2.96
N PHE A 21 2.37 -1.91 -4.06
CA PHE A 21 2.06 -0.50 -4.21
C PHE A 21 0.62 -0.14 -3.84
N LEU A 22 -0.22 -1.11 -3.47
CA LEU A 22 -1.59 -0.90 -3.06
C LEU A 22 -1.76 -1.22 -1.58
N PHE A 23 -2.71 -0.56 -0.93
CA PHE A 23 -3.13 -0.86 0.44
C PHE A 23 -4.65 -0.84 0.53
N CYS A 24 -5.18 -1.63 1.47
CA CYS A 24 -6.60 -1.66 1.73
C CYS A 24 -7.00 -0.47 2.62
N HIS A 25 -7.96 0.34 2.15
CA HIS A 25 -8.50 1.46 2.89
C HIS A 25 -10.02 1.32 3.06
N PRO A 26 -10.55 1.40 4.30
CA PRO A 26 -11.98 1.47 4.54
C PRO A 26 -12.51 2.87 4.23
N ALA A 27 -13.20 3.03 3.10
CA ALA A 27 -13.87 4.27 2.70
C ALA A 27 -15.39 4.10 2.80
N ASN A 28 -16.03 4.81 3.73
CA ASN A 28 -17.50 4.90 3.86
C ASN A 28 -18.21 3.54 3.82
N GLY A 29 -17.73 2.57 4.61
CA GLY A 29 -18.34 1.24 4.72
C GLY A 29 -17.95 0.24 3.62
N ASN A 30 -17.13 0.66 2.64
CA ASN A 30 -16.56 -0.22 1.63
C ASN A 30 -15.04 -0.33 1.79
N LEU A 31 -14.51 -1.52 1.57
CA LEU A 31 -13.06 -1.75 1.54
C LEU A 31 -12.57 -1.58 0.10
N GLN A 32 -11.71 -0.58 -0.11
CA GLN A 32 -11.19 -0.25 -1.42
C GLN A 32 -9.68 -0.32 -1.43
N CYS A 33 -9.13 -0.86 -2.52
CA CYS A 33 -7.71 -0.83 -2.77
C CYS A 33 -7.29 0.56 -3.27
N MET A 34 -6.41 1.21 -2.53
CA MET A 34 -5.86 2.53 -2.86
C MET A 34 -4.35 2.44 -3.08
N SER A 35 -3.81 3.37 -3.85
CA SER A 35 -2.37 3.45 -4.09
C SER A 35 -1.63 3.96 -2.86
N LYS A 36 -0.52 3.31 -2.53
CA LYS A 36 0.39 3.77 -1.49
C LYS A 36 1.05 5.08 -1.91
N LEU A 37 1.29 5.90 -0.92
CA LEU A 37 1.97 7.17 -0.96
C LEU A 37 3.48 6.94 -1.07
N ARG A 38 4.12 7.73 -1.93
CA ARG A 38 5.58 7.79 -2.03
C ARG A 38 6.21 8.39 -0.77
N THR A 39 7.48 8.11 -0.54
CA THR A 39 8.28 8.77 0.49
C THR A 39 8.21 10.29 0.34
N GLY A 40 8.00 11.00 1.46
CA GLY A 40 7.83 12.45 1.52
C GLY A 40 6.43 12.98 1.18
N ALA A 41 5.50 12.13 0.73
CA ALA A 41 4.11 12.52 0.52
C ALA A 41 3.38 12.76 1.86
N ARG A 42 2.35 13.60 1.80
CA ARG A 42 1.48 13.87 2.96
C ARG A 42 0.58 12.67 3.22
N CYS A 43 0.60 12.18 4.45
CA CYS A 43 -0.21 11.04 4.91
C CYS A 43 -1.18 11.44 6.03
N ASP A 44 -1.49 12.74 6.14
CA ASP A 44 -2.49 13.27 7.07
C ASP A 44 -3.84 12.55 6.89
N GLY A 45 -4.40 12.01 7.98
CA GLY A 45 -5.63 11.20 7.96
C GLY A 45 -5.43 9.71 7.62
N PHE A 46 -4.21 9.30 7.24
CA PHE A 46 -3.84 7.91 6.95
C PHE A 46 -2.78 7.36 7.93
N GLU A 47 -2.56 8.06 9.04
CA GLU A 47 -1.44 7.86 9.97
C GLU A 47 -1.37 6.44 10.55
N ASN A 48 -2.53 5.79 10.74
CA ASN A 48 -2.64 4.43 11.29
C ASN A 48 -2.86 3.36 10.20
N THR A 49 -2.49 3.63 8.95
CA THR A 49 -2.70 2.70 7.83
C THR A 49 -1.39 2.42 7.09
N ALA A 50 -1.37 1.33 6.32
CA ALA A 50 -0.25 0.98 5.43
C ALA A 50 -0.20 1.88 4.17
N ALA A 51 -0.53 3.16 4.30
CA ALA A 51 -0.59 4.10 3.20
C ALA A 51 0.80 4.43 2.66
N CYS A 52 1.86 4.40 3.46
CA CYS A 52 3.21 4.70 2.99
C CYS A 52 3.88 3.49 2.33
N TYR A 53 4.46 3.67 1.15
CA TYR A 53 5.24 2.63 0.49
C TYR A 53 6.57 2.41 1.23
N LYS A 54 6.81 1.16 1.68
CA LYS A 54 8.02 0.74 2.44
C LYS A 54 8.35 1.66 3.62
N GLY A 55 7.33 2.14 4.30
CA GLY A 55 7.49 3.21 5.25
C GLY A 55 6.30 3.36 6.18
N VAL A 56 6.42 4.34 7.07
CA VAL A 56 5.36 4.71 8.00
C VAL A 56 5.10 6.21 7.93
N CYS A 57 3.90 6.61 8.34
CA CYS A 57 3.55 8.02 8.42
C CYS A 57 4.14 8.61 9.72
N LEU A 58 5.16 9.46 9.60
CA LEU A 58 5.72 10.22 10.73
C LEU A 58 5.59 11.72 10.46
N ASN A 59 5.06 12.46 11.42
CA ASN A 59 4.87 13.91 11.32
C ASN A 59 4.09 14.33 10.05
N GLY A 60 3.03 13.59 9.72
CA GLY A 60 2.21 13.84 8.51
C GLY A 60 2.92 13.52 7.19
N LYS A 61 4.09 12.87 7.21
CA LYS A 61 4.84 12.50 6.01
C LYS A 61 5.26 11.04 5.99
N CYS A 62 5.24 10.44 4.80
CA CYS A 62 5.79 9.10 4.63
C CYS A 62 7.31 9.11 4.74
N VAL A 63 7.84 8.37 5.69
CA VAL A 63 9.28 8.10 5.85
C VAL A 63 9.56 6.64 5.55
N MET A 64 10.68 6.35 4.88
CA MET A 64 11.11 4.98 4.61
C MET A 64 11.54 4.33 5.93
N THR A 65 11.13 3.09 6.15
CA THR A 65 11.49 2.28 7.33
C THR A 65 11.99 0.90 6.90
N ASP A 66 12.50 0.81 5.69
CA ASP A 66 13.04 -0.40 5.09
C ASP A 66 14.18 -0.98 5.94
N VAL A 67 13.86 -2.07 6.64
CA VAL A 67 14.83 -3.08 7.08
C VAL A 67 14.68 -4.36 6.24
N GLU A 68 13.71 -4.43 5.33
CA GLU A 68 13.30 -5.67 4.67
C GLU A 68 13.28 -5.51 3.12
N GLU A 69 14.39 -5.08 2.53
CA GLU A 69 14.67 -5.28 1.08
C GLU A 69 16.11 -5.74 0.86
N SER A 70 16.56 -6.74 1.62
CA SER A 70 17.83 -7.42 1.35
C SER A 70 17.70 -8.94 1.23
N LEU A 71 16.49 -9.47 1.01
CA LEU A 71 16.27 -10.90 0.78
C LEU A 71 15.63 -11.23 -0.57
N GLU A 72 15.63 -10.29 -1.53
CA GLU A 72 15.72 -10.68 -2.95
C GLU A 72 17.21 -10.89 -3.25
N VAL A 73 17.80 -11.93 -2.65
CA VAL A 73 18.98 -12.56 -3.22
C VAL A 73 18.45 -13.30 -4.44
N ASP A 74 18.42 -12.64 -5.60
CA ASP A 74 18.32 -13.31 -6.88
C ASP A 74 19.59 -14.16 -7.05
N PRO A 75 19.55 -15.50 -6.89
CA PRO A 75 20.74 -16.33 -6.98
C PRO A 75 20.88 -16.88 -8.40
N PHE A 76 20.66 -16.07 -9.44
CA PHE A 76 20.98 -16.48 -10.80
C PHE A 76 21.47 -15.30 -11.65
N MET A 77 22.77 -15.38 -11.96
CA MET A 77 23.45 -14.71 -13.07
C MET A 77 22.70 -14.87 -14.39
#